data_AF-A0A3D2NI68-F1
#
_entry.id   AF-A0A3D2NI68-F1
#
_cell.length_a   1.000
_cell.length_b   1.000
_cell.length_c   1.000
_cell.angle_alpha   90.00
_cell.angle_beta   90.00
_cell.angle_gamma   90.00
#
_symmetry.space_group_name_H-M   'P 1'
#
loop_
_entity.id
_entity.type
_entity.pdbx_description
1 polymer ?
#
loop_
_entity_poly.entity_id
_entity_poly.type
_entity_poly.pdbx_seq_one_letter_code
_entity_poly.pdbx_strand_id
1 'polypeptide(L)'
;TRPPPAETVAPAATTETKPAKRRGRTALIAGGAALGAILLVGGGAAIGAAVADEDDEDRVAGLVADDRSAGGSVADDDGTADQGSGDADSGAQGSAAQGTDDDSNDDSGSADASAASGTAGATSADELDAIARAAASVAEGEPVSIDANRDGSWDVKLRGTDGSEAEVLVSADGTATVRETEGPDDDDRAPENILDAATLNTIVAAALAEADGRVIEIDADDDGRSPFDVTIVTADRRIVEITLDESGAVIGTEIDD
;
A
#
# COMPACT_ATOMS: atom_id res chain seq x y z
N THR A 1 8.74 -13.78 85.19
CA THR A 1 7.56 -13.96 84.32
C THR A 1 8.08 -14.30 82.94
N ARG A 2 7.80 -15.52 82.48
CA ARG A 2 8.42 -16.18 81.31
C ARG A 2 7.72 -15.72 80.03
N PRO A 3 8.43 -15.40 78.93
CA PRO A 3 7.81 -15.12 77.64
C PRO A 3 7.23 -16.42 77.02
N PRO A 4 6.15 -16.33 76.21
CA PRO A 4 5.55 -17.50 75.56
C PRO A 4 6.46 -18.08 74.46
N PRO A 5 6.35 -19.39 74.15
CA PRO A 5 7.16 -20.05 73.14
C PRO A 5 6.76 -19.64 71.71
N ALA A 6 7.76 -19.56 70.84
CA ALA A 6 7.61 -19.35 69.40
C ALA A 6 6.85 -20.50 68.74
N GLU A 7 5.83 -20.18 67.94
CA GLU A 7 5.21 -21.14 67.02
C GLU A 7 6.15 -21.41 65.85
N THR A 8 6.61 -22.66 65.80
CA THR A 8 7.25 -23.27 64.64
C THR A 8 6.20 -23.43 63.54
N VAL A 9 6.30 -22.64 62.47
CA VAL A 9 5.56 -22.88 61.22
C VAL A 9 6.30 -23.97 60.44
N ALA A 10 5.63 -25.10 60.23
CA ALA A 10 6.10 -26.21 59.40
C ALA A 10 6.18 -25.81 57.91
N PRO A 11 7.08 -26.44 57.11
CA PRO A 11 7.19 -26.14 55.69
C PRO A 11 5.98 -26.67 54.93
N ALA A 12 5.31 -25.78 54.18
CA ALA A 12 4.28 -26.16 53.23
C ALA A 12 4.90 -26.87 52.03
N ALA A 13 4.24 -27.94 51.61
CA ALA A 13 4.65 -28.89 50.60
C ALA A 13 4.98 -28.24 49.24
N THR A 14 6.09 -28.68 48.66
CA THR A 14 6.45 -28.50 47.26
C THR A 14 5.41 -29.20 46.39
N THR A 15 4.56 -28.44 45.70
CA THR A 15 3.80 -28.97 44.55
C THR A 15 4.71 -28.91 43.33
N GLU A 16 5.19 -30.08 42.89
CA GLU A 16 5.82 -30.28 41.59
C GLU A 16 4.94 -29.71 40.49
N THR A 17 5.41 -28.66 39.81
CA THR A 17 4.75 -28.13 38.63
C THR A 17 5.23 -28.94 37.43
N LYS A 18 4.33 -29.76 36.88
CA LYS A 18 4.49 -30.48 35.61
C LYS A 18 4.91 -29.49 34.51
N PRO A 19 5.86 -29.81 33.60
CA PRO A 19 6.21 -28.92 32.51
C PRO A 19 5.02 -28.76 31.57
N ALA A 20 4.50 -27.54 31.46
CA ALA A 20 3.47 -27.19 30.49
C ALA A 20 4.07 -27.26 29.09
N LYS A 21 3.62 -28.26 28.33
CA LYS A 21 4.00 -28.50 26.93
C LYS A 21 3.54 -27.30 26.09
N ARG A 22 4.48 -26.49 25.58
CA ARG A 22 4.21 -25.43 24.58
C ARG A 22 3.44 -26.06 23.43
N ARG A 23 2.19 -25.63 23.24
CA ARG A 23 1.36 -26.04 22.11
C ARG A 23 1.61 -25.02 21.01
N GLY A 24 2.42 -25.39 20.02
CA GLY A 24 2.53 -24.65 18.77
C GLY A 24 1.13 -24.47 18.19
N ARG A 25 0.79 -23.23 17.84
CA ARG A 25 -0.46 -22.94 17.16
C ARG A 25 -0.22 -23.17 15.67
N THR A 26 -0.76 -24.29 15.23
CA THR A 26 -0.99 -24.62 13.83
C THR A 26 -1.80 -23.51 13.18
N ALA A 27 -1.25 -22.93 12.11
CA ALA A 27 -1.94 -22.07 11.17
C ALA A 27 -3.33 -22.64 10.84
N LEU A 28 -4.38 -21.86 11.13
CA LEU A 28 -5.73 -22.20 10.75
C LEU A 28 -5.96 -21.61 9.36
N ILE A 29 -5.63 -22.40 8.34
CA ILE A 29 -6.16 -22.21 6.99
C ILE A 29 -7.67 -22.44 7.08
N ALA A 30 -8.43 -21.37 7.30
CA ALA A 30 -9.88 -21.38 7.22
C ALA A 30 -10.29 -21.10 5.77
N GLY A 31 -10.29 -22.16 4.96
CA GLY A 31 -11.07 -22.18 3.73
C GLY A 31 -12.55 -22.45 4.05
N GLY A 32 -13.44 -21.66 3.45
CA GLY A 32 -14.71 -22.20 2.93
C GLY A 32 -16.04 -21.74 3.55
N ALA A 33 -16.61 -20.72 2.90
CA ALA A 33 -18.00 -20.61 2.42
C ALA A 33 -19.18 -20.40 3.40
N ALA A 34 -19.84 -19.25 3.24
CA ALA A 34 -21.30 -19.14 3.29
C ALA A 34 -21.82 -18.18 2.20
N LEU A 35 -22.81 -18.64 1.45
CA LEU A 35 -23.45 -17.99 0.32
C LEU A 35 -24.32 -16.80 0.78
N GLY A 36 -24.10 -15.62 0.22
CA GLY A 36 -25.01 -14.47 0.27
C GLY A 36 -25.41 -14.06 -1.14
N ALA A 37 -26.62 -14.43 -1.57
CA ALA A 37 -27.16 -14.05 -2.87
C ALA A 37 -27.49 -12.55 -2.91
N ILE A 38 -26.71 -11.75 -3.65
CA ILE A 38 -27.12 -10.41 -4.06
C ILE A 38 -27.71 -10.49 -5.46
N LEU A 39 -29.00 -10.17 -5.51
CA LEU A 39 -29.83 -10.10 -6.71
C LEU A 39 -29.47 -8.81 -7.47
N LEU A 40 -28.39 -8.84 -8.25
CA LEU A 40 -28.04 -7.76 -9.18
C LEU A 40 -28.85 -7.90 -10.46
N VAL A 41 -30.00 -7.20 -10.45
CA VAL A 41 -30.72 -6.77 -11.63
C VAL A 41 -29.79 -5.89 -12.46
N GLY A 42 -29.54 -6.31 -13.71
CA GLY A 42 -29.24 -5.39 -14.80
C GLY A 42 -27.87 -5.56 -15.46
N GLY A 43 -27.91 -6.05 -16.71
CA GLY A 43 -27.04 -5.53 -17.77
C GLY A 43 -25.86 -6.40 -18.17
N GLY A 44 -26.13 -7.57 -18.76
CA GLY A 44 -25.14 -8.25 -19.57
C GLY A 44 -24.91 -7.53 -20.91
N ALA A 45 -23.65 -7.48 -21.36
CA ALA A 45 -23.31 -7.48 -22.77
C ALA A 45 -22.27 -8.59 -22.98
N ALA A 46 -22.65 -9.59 -23.77
CA ALA A 46 -21.82 -10.73 -24.09
C ALA A 46 -20.80 -10.39 -25.18
N ILE A 47 -19.65 -11.04 -25.09
CA ILE A 47 -18.57 -11.07 -26.08
C ILE A 47 -19.08 -11.76 -27.36
N GLY A 48 -18.71 -11.23 -28.53
CA GLY A 48 -18.91 -11.91 -29.81
C GLY A 48 -17.92 -11.44 -30.87
N ALA A 49 -16.70 -11.98 -30.83
CA ALA A 49 -15.85 -12.02 -32.02
C ALA A 49 -16.23 -13.25 -32.85
N ALA A 50 -16.68 -13.02 -34.08
CA ALA A 50 -16.71 -14.03 -35.12
C ALA A 50 -16.26 -13.37 -36.43
N VAL A 51 -15.16 -13.89 -36.98
CA VAL A 51 -14.70 -13.68 -38.34
C VAL A 51 -15.31 -14.80 -39.21
N ALA A 52 -15.90 -14.45 -40.35
CA ALA A 52 -15.81 -15.11 -41.68
C ALA A 52 -17.10 -15.07 -42.52
N ASP A 53 -16.88 -14.89 -43.82
CA ASP A 53 -17.66 -15.22 -45.03
C ASP A 53 -19.00 -14.54 -45.39
N GLU A 54 -18.89 -13.68 -46.41
CA GLU A 54 -19.43 -13.82 -47.78
C GLU A 54 -20.94 -14.04 -48.05
N ASP A 55 -21.43 -13.16 -48.93
CA ASP A 55 -22.50 -13.26 -49.94
C ASP A 55 -24.00 -12.98 -49.63
N ASP A 56 -24.54 -12.18 -50.58
CA ASP A 56 -25.90 -11.98 -51.08
C ASP A 56 -26.91 -10.99 -50.45
N GLU A 57 -27.05 -9.87 -51.19
CA GLU A 57 -28.24 -9.31 -51.85
C GLU A 57 -29.50 -8.87 -51.06
N ASP A 58 -29.84 -7.60 -51.32
CA ASP A 58 -31.17 -6.99 -51.42
C ASP A 58 -32.22 -7.24 -50.34
N ARG A 59 -32.53 -6.20 -49.53
CA ARG A 59 -33.92 -5.69 -49.42
C ARG A 59 -33.99 -4.19 -49.13
N VAL A 60 -34.72 -3.54 -50.03
CA VAL A 60 -35.25 -2.18 -50.05
C VAL A 60 -36.36 -1.94 -49.01
N ALA A 61 -36.65 -0.65 -48.81
CA ALA A 61 -37.76 0.02 -48.10
C ALA A 61 -37.32 0.63 -46.75
N GLY A 62 -37.12 1.94 -46.58
CA GLY A 62 -37.63 3.10 -47.32
C GLY A 62 -38.93 3.59 -46.71
N LEU A 63 -38.85 4.42 -45.65
CA LEU A 63 -39.86 5.44 -45.32
C LEU A 63 -39.17 6.66 -44.64
N VAL A 64 -39.40 7.79 -45.31
CA VAL A 64 -39.10 9.22 -45.07
C VAL A 64 -39.94 9.70 -43.85
N ALA A 65 -39.64 10.72 -43.03
CA ALA A 65 -39.30 12.11 -43.35
C ALA A 65 -39.06 12.98 -42.09
N ASP A 66 -38.09 13.90 -42.21
CA ASP A 66 -38.04 15.34 -41.83
C ASP A 66 -38.27 15.84 -40.38
N ASP A 67 -37.31 16.61 -39.80
CA ASP A 67 -37.13 18.07 -40.04
C ASP A 67 -35.94 18.70 -39.23
N ARG A 68 -34.92 19.16 -39.98
CA ARG A 68 -34.12 20.41 -39.90
C ARG A 68 -33.43 20.92 -38.61
N SER A 69 -32.09 21.03 -38.70
CA SER A 69 -31.32 22.31 -38.85
C SER A 69 -29.82 21.98 -38.94
N ALA A 70 -29.21 21.97 -40.13
CA ALA A 70 -28.64 23.09 -40.90
C ALA A 70 -27.25 23.55 -40.41
N GLY A 71 -26.20 22.98 -41.00
CA GLY A 71 -24.80 23.38 -40.86
C GLY A 71 -24.13 23.61 -42.22
N GLY A 72 -23.60 24.82 -42.39
CA GLY A 72 -22.50 25.31 -43.24
C GLY A 72 -22.17 24.66 -44.58
N SER A 73 -22.48 25.38 -45.67
CA SER A 73 -21.93 25.20 -47.02
C SER A 73 -20.57 25.89 -47.20
N VAL A 74 -19.62 25.17 -47.80
CA VAL A 74 -18.37 25.64 -48.44
C VAL A 74 -18.62 25.94 -49.91
N ALA A 75 -17.98 26.97 -50.47
CA ALA A 75 -17.30 26.95 -51.78
C ALA A 75 -16.67 28.32 -52.15
N ASP A 76 -15.70 28.22 -53.06
CA ASP A 76 -15.07 29.22 -53.96
C ASP A 76 -13.88 30.01 -53.39
N ASP A 77 -12.61 29.76 -53.75
CA ASP A 77 -11.90 29.68 -55.06
C ASP A 77 -11.20 31.02 -55.44
N ASP A 78 -9.99 30.83 -55.98
CA ASP A 78 -9.22 31.73 -56.85
C ASP A 78 -8.12 32.65 -56.27
N GLY A 79 -6.97 32.66 -56.97
CA GLY A 79 -6.13 33.86 -57.07
C GLY A 79 -4.65 33.83 -56.65
N THR A 80 -3.80 33.19 -57.47
CA THR A 80 -2.52 33.71 -58.02
C THR A 80 -1.32 34.16 -57.15
N ALA A 81 -0.15 33.67 -57.56
CA ALA A 81 1.23 34.02 -57.17
C ALA A 81 1.59 35.51 -57.34
N ASP A 82 2.60 36.00 -56.60
CA ASP A 82 3.80 36.62 -57.19
C ASP A 82 4.92 36.96 -56.16
N GLN A 83 6.12 37.00 -56.71
CA GLN A 83 7.49 37.27 -56.27
C GLN A 83 7.77 38.35 -55.20
N GLY A 84 8.96 38.26 -54.57
CA GLY A 84 9.61 39.45 -54.01
C GLY A 84 10.78 39.21 -53.05
N SER A 85 11.98 39.11 -53.61
CA SER A 85 13.31 39.09 -52.98
C SER A 85 13.62 40.34 -52.12
N GLY A 86 14.52 40.22 -51.14
CA GLY A 86 15.11 41.37 -50.46
C GLY A 86 16.19 41.01 -49.44
N ASP A 87 17.45 41.24 -49.85
CA ASP A 87 18.72 40.93 -49.19
C ASP A 87 19.03 41.63 -47.84
N ALA A 88 19.87 40.94 -47.07
CA ALA A 88 21.00 41.34 -46.20
C ALA A 88 21.14 42.79 -45.68
N ASP A 89 21.53 42.95 -44.40
CA ASP A 89 22.95 43.05 -44.00
C ASP A 89 23.18 43.60 -42.57
N SER A 90 24.21 43.04 -41.95
CA SER A 90 25.16 43.51 -40.90
C SER A 90 24.79 44.45 -39.74
N GLY A 91 25.41 44.16 -38.58
CA GLY A 91 25.79 45.20 -37.62
C GLY A 91 25.91 44.74 -36.18
N ALA A 92 27.13 44.50 -35.72
CA ALA A 92 27.48 43.86 -34.47
C ALA A 92 27.78 44.83 -33.29
N GLN A 93 27.85 44.22 -32.09
CA GLN A 93 28.67 44.56 -30.90
C GLN A 93 28.11 45.48 -29.80
N GLY A 94 28.11 44.97 -28.55
CA GLY A 94 28.67 45.71 -27.41
C GLY A 94 28.02 45.60 -26.02
N SER A 95 28.44 44.58 -25.24
CA SER A 95 28.80 44.67 -23.81
C SER A 95 27.77 44.76 -22.66
N ALA A 96 27.69 43.64 -21.93
CA ALA A 96 27.83 43.45 -20.46
C ALA A 96 26.86 44.11 -19.46
N ALA A 97 26.05 43.26 -18.78
CA ALA A 97 25.84 43.18 -17.31
C ALA A 97 24.68 42.17 -17.07
N GLN A 98 24.97 40.97 -16.58
CA GLN A 98 24.76 40.60 -15.16
C GLN A 98 23.30 40.68 -14.70
N GLY A 99 22.56 39.61 -14.97
CA GLY A 99 21.42 39.16 -14.19
C GLY A 99 21.57 37.65 -14.12
N THR A 100 22.11 37.14 -13.02
CA THR A 100 22.04 35.71 -12.68
C THR A 100 20.58 35.40 -12.40
N ASP A 101 20.04 34.53 -13.23
CA ASP A 101 18.76 33.87 -13.06
C ASP A 101 18.81 33.07 -11.74
N ASP A 102 18.10 33.56 -10.72
CA ASP A 102 17.87 32.84 -9.47
C ASP A 102 16.45 32.28 -9.53
N ASP A 103 16.27 31.32 -10.45
CA ASP A 103 15.13 30.42 -10.43
C ASP A 103 15.24 29.59 -9.15
N SER A 104 14.57 30.09 -8.11
CA SER A 104 14.22 29.30 -6.93
C SER A 104 13.24 28.21 -7.38
N ASN A 105 13.76 27.18 -8.04
CA ASN A 105 13.12 25.89 -8.09
C ASN A 105 13.12 25.38 -6.66
N ASP A 106 11.96 25.45 -6.02
CA ASP A 106 11.61 24.59 -4.90
C ASP A 106 12.01 23.16 -5.29
N ASP A 107 13.09 22.69 -4.69
CA ASP A 107 13.45 21.28 -4.61
C ASP A 107 12.48 20.61 -3.64
N SER A 108 11.19 20.62 -3.99
CA SER A 108 10.30 19.52 -3.66
C SER A 108 10.74 18.38 -4.57
N GLY A 109 11.84 17.74 -4.18
CA GLY A 109 12.27 16.47 -4.74
C GLY A 109 11.08 15.55 -4.69
N SER A 110 10.43 15.42 -5.84
CA SER A 110 9.46 14.39 -6.14
C SER A 110 10.19 13.10 -5.80
N ALA A 111 9.87 12.51 -4.64
CA ALA A 111 10.04 11.08 -4.41
C ALA A 111 9.05 10.40 -5.37
N ASP A 112 9.34 10.55 -6.65
CA ASP A 112 8.59 10.02 -7.77
C ASP A 112 8.89 8.54 -7.77
N ALA A 113 8.06 7.81 -7.03
CA ALA A 113 7.63 6.45 -7.31
C ALA A 113 8.73 5.50 -7.85
N SER A 114 9.90 5.50 -7.23
CA SER A 114 10.85 4.38 -7.36
C SER A 114 10.49 3.23 -6.40
N ALA A 115 9.23 3.16 -5.98
CA ALA A 115 8.66 1.97 -5.38
C ALA A 115 8.41 0.93 -6.50
N ALA A 116 8.68 -0.34 -6.19
CA ALA A 116 8.35 -1.52 -6.99
C ALA A 116 9.22 -1.81 -8.24
N SER A 117 10.53 -1.99 -8.03
CA SER A 117 11.31 -2.88 -8.90
C SER A 117 10.95 -4.35 -8.67
N GLY A 118 9.76 -4.79 -9.11
CA GLY A 118 9.38 -6.20 -9.42
C GLY A 118 9.69 -7.30 -8.39
N THR A 119 10.08 -6.94 -7.17
CA THR A 119 10.47 -7.84 -6.09
C THR A 119 9.67 -7.40 -4.88
N ALA A 120 8.86 -8.29 -4.31
CA ALA A 120 8.04 -8.00 -3.15
C ALA A 120 8.91 -7.56 -1.96
N GLY A 121 8.38 -6.63 -1.17
CA GLY A 121 9.02 -6.10 0.04
C GLY A 121 9.81 -4.80 -0.15
N ALA A 122 10.06 -4.14 0.96
CA ALA A 122 10.76 -2.87 1.07
C ALA A 122 12.22 -3.07 1.49
N THR A 123 13.07 -2.12 1.10
CA THR A 123 14.50 -2.08 1.46
C THR A 123 14.81 -1.01 2.49
N SER A 124 13.83 -0.18 2.85
CA SER A 124 14.02 0.92 3.78
C SER A 124 12.72 1.30 4.50
N ALA A 125 12.85 2.02 5.61
CA ALA A 125 11.71 2.60 6.33
C ALA A 125 11.00 3.68 5.52
N ASP A 126 11.74 4.45 4.70
CA ASP A 126 11.17 5.53 3.89
C ASP A 126 10.19 5.00 2.84
N GLU A 127 10.47 3.82 2.26
CA GLU A 127 9.54 3.14 1.34
C GLU A 127 8.24 2.75 2.05
N LEU A 128 8.33 2.17 3.24
CA LEU A 128 7.18 1.74 4.05
C LEU A 128 6.35 2.93 4.55
N ASP A 129 7.02 4.00 4.96
CA ASP A 129 6.38 5.26 5.36
C ASP A 129 5.67 5.93 4.17
N ALA A 130 6.22 5.85 2.96
CA ALA A 130 5.52 6.30 1.75
C ALA A 130 4.26 5.47 1.46
N ILE A 131 4.32 4.14 1.64
CA ILE A 131 3.17 3.23 1.51
C ILE A 131 2.09 3.55 2.55
N ALA A 132 2.48 3.70 3.82
CA ALA A 132 1.56 4.06 4.90
C ALA A 132 0.87 5.41 4.66
N ARG A 133 1.61 6.42 4.18
CA ARG A 133 1.03 7.73 3.81
C ARG A 133 0.09 7.64 2.62
N ALA A 134 0.41 6.81 1.61
CA ALA A 134 -0.47 6.59 0.48
C ALA A 134 -1.81 6.00 0.95
N ALA A 135 -1.76 5.02 1.86
CA ALA A 135 -2.97 4.44 2.46
C ALA A 135 -3.78 5.45 3.28
N ALA A 136 -3.12 6.20 4.17
CA ALA A 136 -3.75 7.23 5.00
C ALA A 136 -4.34 8.41 4.19
N SER A 137 -3.99 8.54 2.90
CA SER A 137 -4.57 9.55 2.02
C SER A 137 -5.99 9.20 1.52
N VAL A 138 -6.39 7.92 1.61
CA VAL A 138 -7.69 7.43 1.08
C VAL A 138 -8.62 6.89 2.16
N ALA A 139 -8.14 6.64 3.38
CA ALA A 139 -8.94 6.20 4.53
C ALA A 139 -8.44 6.84 5.83
N GLU A 140 -9.33 6.98 6.81
CA GLU A 140 -9.00 7.52 8.14
C GLU A 140 -8.35 6.43 9.01
N GLY A 141 -7.43 6.83 9.88
CA GLY A 141 -6.78 5.95 10.86
C GLY A 141 -5.27 6.02 10.82
N GLU A 142 -4.64 5.38 11.81
CA GLU A 142 -3.19 5.21 11.90
C GLU A 142 -2.80 3.80 11.44
N PRO A 143 -1.66 3.63 10.74
CA PRO A 143 -1.22 2.32 10.28
C PRO A 143 -0.85 1.42 11.45
N VAL A 144 -1.36 0.20 11.44
CA VAL A 144 -1.06 -0.84 12.44
C VAL A 144 -0.51 -2.13 11.81
N SER A 145 -0.63 -2.29 10.49
CA SER A 145 -0.05 -3.41 9.75
C SER A 145 0.27 -2.98 8.31
N ILE A 146 1.38 -3.48 7.77
CA ILE A 146 1.83 -3.26 6.39
C ILE A 146 2.36 -4.59 5.83
N ASP A 147 1.66 -5.20 4.87
CA ASP A 147 1.99 -6.50 4.27
C ASP A 147 2.26 -6.36 2.75
N ALA A 148 3.36 -6.94 2.28
CA ALA A 148 3.77 -6.99 0.90
C ALA A 148 3.12 -8.16 0.15
N ASN A 149 2.32 -7.83 -0.85
CA ASN A 149 1.84 -8.80 -1.82
C ASN A 149 2.94 -9.21 -2.80
N ARG A 150 2.82 -10.45 -3.30
CA ARG A 150 3.75 -11.02 -4.28
C ARG A 150 3.84 -10.24 -5.60
N ASP A 151 2.78 -9.55 -5.97
CA ASP A 151 2.71 -8.74 -7.19
C ASP A 151 3.32 -7.34 -7.03
N GLY A 152 3.85 -7.02 -5.85
CA GLY A 152 4.46 -5.73 -5.53
C GLY A 152 3.47 -4.68 -5.02
N SER A 153 2.20 -5.03 -4.87
CA SER A 153 1.26 -4.23 -4.08
C SER A 153 1.45 -4.46 -2.58
N TRP A 154 0.78 -3.64 -1.77
CA TRP A 154 0.82 -3.70 -0.32
C TRP A 154 -0.59 -3.60 0.25
N ASP A 155 -0.90 -4.39 1.25
CA ASP A 155 -2.10 -4.21 2.07
C ASP A 155 -1.69 -3.48 3.35
N VAL A 156 -2.39 -2.39 3.65
CA VAL A 156 -2.16 -1.56 4.83
C VAL A 156 -3.43 -1.54 5.66
N LYS A 157 -3.32 -1.95 6.93
CA LYS A 157 -4.41 -1.83 7.89
C LYS A 157 -4.28 -0.52 8.64
N LEU A 158 -5.31 0.31 8.57
CA LEU A 158 -5.45 1.53 9.33
C LEU A 158 -6.48 1.32 10.43
N ARG A 159 -6.23 1.89 11.61
CA ARG A 159 -7.18 1.87 12.72
C ARG A 159 -7.55 3.28 13.16
N GLY A 160 -8.85 3.53 13.23
CA GLY A 160 -9.43 4.76 13.75
C GLY A 160 -9.43 4.80 15.27
N THR A 161 -9.49 6.02 15.83
CA THR A 161 -9.52 6.23 17.29
C THR A 161 -10.79 5.68 17.97
N ASP A 162 -11.84 5.44 17.18
CA ASP A 162 -13.09 4.84 17.65
C ASP A 162 -13.06 3.31 17.63
N GLY A 163 -11.98 2.70 17.12
CA GLY A 163 -11.82 1.26 16.96
C GLY A 163 -12.21 0.75 15.58
N SER A 164 -12.70 1.60 14.67
CA SER A 164 -12.93 1.22 13.28
C SER A 164 -11.64 0.83 12.57
N GLU A 165 -11.74 -0.02 11.56
CA GLU A 165 -10.59 -0.47 10.76
C GLU A 165 -10.84 -0.25 9.27
N ALA A 166 -9.77 0.04 8.54
CA ALA A 166 -9.79 0.08 7.09
C ALA A 166 -8.60 -0.69 6.53
N GLU A 167 -8.87 -1.58 5.58
CA GLU A 167 -7.83 -2.25 4.80
C GLU A 167 -7.69 -1.52 3.46
N VAL A 168 -6.47 -1.10 3.15
CA VAL A 168 -6.15 -0.32 1.96
C VAL A 168 -5.11 -1.05 1.15
N LEU A 169 -5.44 -1.32 -0.12
CA LEU A 169 -4.46 -1.79 -1.10
C LEU A 169 -3.72 -0.61 -1.70
N VAL A 170 -2.40 -0.60 -1.57
CA VAL A 170 -1.48 0.30 -2.28
C VAL A 170 -0.84 -0.47 -3.42
N SER A 171 -1.14 -0.08 -4.65
CA SER A 171 -0.58 -0.70 -5.86
C SER A 171 0.92 -0.42 -5.98
N ALA A 172 1.62 -1.21 -6.80
CA ALA A 172 3.05 -1.05 -7.07
C ALA A 172 3.44 0.36 -7.56
N ASP A 173 2.52 1.07 -8.20
CA ASP A 173 2.70 2.46 -8.67
C ASP A 173 2.40 3.53 -7.58
N GLY A 174 2.10 3.10 -6.36
CA GLY A 174 1.73 3.96 -5.23
C GLY A 174 0.25 4.34 -5.19
N THR A 175 -0.58 3.88 -6.13
CA THR A 175 -2.02 4.17 -6.12
C THR A 175 -2.73 3.41 -4.99
N ALA A 176 -3.35 4.14 -4.07
CA ALA A 176 -4.08 3.56 -2.94
C ALA A 176 -5.58 3.42 -3.23
N THR A 177 -6.17 2.30 -2.80
CA THR A 177 -7.61 2.01 -2.90
C THR A 177 -8.09 1.28 -1.65
N VAL A 178 -9.18 1.76 -1.04
CA VAL A 178 -9.81 1.09 0.11
C VAL A 178 -10.45 -0.22 -0.36
N ARG A 179 -10.11 -1.32 0.30
CA ARG A 179 -10.66 -2.67 0.06
C ARG A 179 -11.85 -2.96 0.95
N GLU A 180 -11.67 -2.71 2.24
CA GLU A 180 -12.64 -3.02 3.28
C GLU A 180 -12.64 -1.94 4.35
N THR A 181 -13.81 -1.73 4.95
CA THR A 181 -13.98 -0.85 6.11
C THR A 181 -14.88 -1.56 7.10
N GLU A 182 -14.39 -1.73 8.32
CA GLU A 182 -15.11 -2.35 9.42
C GLU A 182 -15.38 -1.29 10.51
N GLY A 183 -16.60 -1.33 11.05
CA GLY A 183 -16.95 -0.49 12.20
C GLY A 183 -16.29 -1.01 13.48
N PRO A 184 -16.29 -0.23 14.56
CA PRO A 184 -15.72 -0.69 15.82
C PRO A 184 -16.48 -1.90 16.37
N ASP A 185 -15.74 -2.92 16.82
CA ASP A 185 -16.26 -4.05 17.59
C ASP A 185 -15.97 -3.83 19.09
N ASP A 186 -16.95 -4.12 19.95
CA ASP A 186 -16.84 -3.98 21.41
C ASP A 186 -15.83 -4.95 22.02
N ASP A 187 -15.51 -6.05 21.33
CA ASP A 187 -14.51 -7.04 21.75
C ASP A 187 -13.10 -6.74 21.20
N ASP A 188 -12.97 -5.78 20.28
CA ASP A 188 -11.70 -5.41 19.68
C ASP A 188 -10.98 -4.34 20.49
N ARG A 189 -9.92 -4.77 21.16
CA ARG A 189 -8.93 -3.84 21.71
C ARG A 189 -8.10 -3.32 20.54
N ALA A 190 -8.12 -2.01 20.33
CA ALA A 190 -7.19 -1.36 19.42
C ALA A 190 -5.75 -1.71 19.81
N PRO A 191 -4.89 -2.11 18.85
CA PRO A 191 -3.46 -1.98 19.02
C PRO A 191 -3.18 -0.57 19.53
N GLU A 192 -2.52 -0.47 20.68
CA GLU A 192 -2.12 0.83 21.24
C GLU A 192 -0.91 1.40 20.46
N ASN A 193 -0.19 0.52 19.76
CA ASN A 193 0.99 0.85 19.00
C ASN A 193 0.62 1.17 17.54
N ILE A 194 1.29 2.19 17.00
CA ILE A 194 1.10 2.67 15.62
C ILE A 194 2.43 2.65 14.87
N LEU A 195 2.36 2.40 13.57
CA LEU A 195 3.49 2.38 12.64
C LEU A 195 3.72 3.77 12.06
N ASP A 196 3.90 4.77 12.92
CA ASP A 196 4.27 6.12 12.49
C ASP A 196 5.69 6.15 11.89
N ALA A 197 6.07 7.27 11.26
CA ALA A 197 7.36 7.41 10.59
C ALA A 197 8.57 7.20 11.52
N ALA A 198 8.47 7.60 12.79
CA ALA A 198 9.56 7.45 13.75
C ALA A 198 9.67 6.00 14.23
N THR A 199 8.54 5.34 14.47
CA THR A 199 8.46 3.92 14.80
C THR A 199 9.02 3.08 13.66
N LEU A 200 8.53 3.28 12.43
CA LEU A 200 9.02 2.58 11.22
C LEU A 200 10.53 2.75 11.05
N ASN A 201 11.05 3.98 11.18
CA ASN A 201 12.49 4.22 11.09
C ASN A 201 13.28 3.41 12.12
N THR A 202 12.78 3.35 13.35
CA THR A 202 13.43 2.65 14.46
C THR A 202 13.42 1.14 14.26
N ILE A 203 12.25 0.54 14.04
CA ILE A 203 12.10 -0.92 13.99
C ILE A 203 12.69 -1.52 12.71
N VAL A 204 12.54 -0.84 11.57
CA VAL A 204 13.08 -1.32 10.29
C VAL A 204 14.61 -1.25 10.29
N ALA A 205 15.19 -0.18 10.86
CA ALA A 205 16.64 -0.09 10.99
C ALA A 205 17.20 -1.20 11.89
N ALA A 206 16.52 -1.52 12.99
CA ALA A 206 16.90 -2.61 13.88
C ALA A 206 16.77 -3.98 13.18
N ALA A 207 15.65 -4.24 12.51
CA ALA A 207 15.39 -5.50 11.82
C ALA A 207 16.38 -5.76 10.68
N LEU A 208 16.65 -4.75 9.84
CA LEU A 208 17.64 -4.88 8.74
C LEU A 208 19.08 -4.97 9.24
N ALA A 209 19.37 -4.54 10.47
CA ALA A 209 20.67 -4.78 11.10
C ALA A 209 20.81 -6.22 11.64
N GLU A 210 19.70 -6.87 11.99
CA GLU A 210 19.64 -8.26 12.45
C GLU A 210 19.66 -9.25 11.28
N ALA A 211 18.93 -8.97 10.19
CA ALA A 211 18.88 -9.83 9.00
C ALA A 211 18.93 -9.05 7.68
N ASP A 212 19.85 -9.45 6.79
CA ASP A 212 19.93 -8.93 5.43
C ASP A 212 18.76 -9.44 4.58
N GLY A 213 17.97 -8.53 4.00
CA GLY A 213 16.88 -8.93 3.12
C GLY A 213 15.97 -7.77 2.72
N ARG A 214 14.70 -8.10 2.48
CA ARG A 214 13.63 -7.12 2.27
C ARG A 214 12.56 -7.34 3.31
N VAL A 215 12.03 -6.26 3.87
CA VAL A 215 10.89 -6.31 4.78
C VAL A 215 9.64 -6.61 3.96
N ILE A 216 8.90 -7.66 4.31
CA ILE A 216 7.66 -8.03 3.65
C ILE A 216 6.43 -7.82 4.53
N GLU A 217 6.60 -7.70 5.83
CA GLU A 217 5.48 -7.53 6.76
C GLU A 217 5.98 -6.76 7.98
N ILE A 218 5.12 -5.89 8.51
CA ILE A 218 5.28 -5.24 9.80
C ILE A 218 3.92 -5.19 10.48
N ASP A 219 3.86 -5.65 11.72
CA ASP A 219 2.67 -5.58 12.56
C ASP A 219 2.95 -4.83 13.87
N ALA A 220 1.97 -4.06 14.31
CA ALA A 220 1.91 -3.46 15.63
C ALA A 220 0.86 -4.19 16.49
N ASP A 221 1.32 -4.77 17.59
CA ASP A 221 0.49 -5.53 18.53
C ASP A 221 0.02 -4.69 19.73
N ASP A 222 -1.00 -5.19 20.44
CA ASP A 222 -1.54 -4.57 21.66
C ASP A 222 -0.76 -4.94 22.94
N ASP A 223 0.30 -5.74 22.82
CA ASP A 223 1.02 -6.28 23.97
C ASP A 223 2.35 -5.55 24.22
N GLY A 224 2.53 -5.04 25.44
CA GLY A 224 3.74 -4.27 25.81
C GLY A 224 5.01 -5.11 26.03
N ARG A 225 5.03 -6.41 25.66
CA ARG A 225 6.25 -7.22 25.68
C ARG A 225 6.83 -7.39 24.29
N SER A 226 5.98 -7.55 23.30
CA SER A 226 6.29 -7.71 21.87
C SER A 226 5.34 -6.81 21.07
N PRO A 227 5.52 -5.48 21.14
CA PRO A 227 4.66 -4.53 20.46
C PRO A 227 4.84 -4.52 18.94
N PHE A 228 5.95 -5.05 18.42
CA PHE A 228 6.25 -5.02 16.99
C PHE A 228 6.86 -6.32 16.52
N ASP A 229 6.38 -6.80 15.37
CA ASP A 229 6.99 -7.88 14.60
C ASP A 229 7.34 -7.39 13.19
N VAL A 230 8.51 -7.80 12.69
CA VAL A 230 9.00 -7.48 11.35
C VAL A 230 9.44 -8.75 10.65
N THR A 231 8.85 -9.02 9.48
CA THR A 231 9.19 -10.19 8.67
C THR A 231 10.10 -9.80 7.52
N ILE A 232 11.24 -10.47 7.40
CA ILE A 232 12.23 -10.28 6.35
C ILE A 232 12.33 -11.50 5.45
N VAL A 233 12.25 -11.28 4.13
CA VAL A 233 12.66 -12.28 3.15
C VAL A 233 14.12 -12.06 2.76
N THR A 234 14.94 -13.08 3.04
CA THR A 234 16.37 -13.10 2.72
C THR A 234 16.62 -13.41 1.25
N ALA A 235 17.85 -13.15 0.76
CA ALA A 235 18.23 -13.43 -0.63
C ALA A 235 18.11 -14.92 -1.01
N ASP A 236 18.26 -15.83 -0.04
CA ASP A 236 18.07 -17.28 -0.21
C ASP A 236 16.61 -17.72 -0.03
N ARG A 237 15.68 -16.77 0.13
CA ARG A 237 14.22 -16.96 0.27
C ARG A 237 13.79 -17.61 1.58
N ARG A 238 14.62 -17.52 2.63
CA ARG A 238 14.17 -17.82 4.00
C ARG A 238 13.38 -16.63 4.55
N ILE A 239 12.39 -16.94 5.37
CA ILE A 239 11.60 -15.97 6.11
C ILE A 239 12.19 -15.87 7.51
N VAL A 240 12.46 -14.64 7.93
CA VAL A 240 12.99 -14.33 9.27
C VAL A 240 12.00 -13.39 9.94
N GLU A 241 11.35 -13.86 10.99
CA GLU A 241 10.49 -13.05 11.85
C GLU A 241 11.34 -12.48 12.99
N ILE A 242 11.23 -11.17 13.21
CA ILE A 242 11.98 -10.44 14.21
C ILE A 242 10.98 -9.73 15.12
N THR A 243 10.99 -10.09 16.39
CA THR A 243 10.17 -9.44 17.42
C THR A 243 10.97 -8.35 18.11
N LEU A 244 10.39 -7.16 18.23
CA LEU A 244 11.02 -5.99 18.83
C LEU A 244 10.20 -5.43 20.00
N ASP A 245 10.89 -4.84 20.98
CA ASP A 245 10.25 -4.09 22.06
C ASP A 245 9.88 -2.64 21.64
N GLU A 246 9.27 -1.87 22.55
CA GLU A 246 8.82 -0.49 22.31
C GLU A 246 9.96 0.47 21.90
N SER A 247 11.21 0.11 22.23
CA SER A 247 12.40 0.90 21.87
C SER A 247 13.03 0.48 20.54
N GLY A 248 12.46 -0.55 19.88
CA GLY A 248 13.03 -1.20 18.70
C GLY A 248 14.20 -2.11 19.01
N ALA A 249 14.36 -2.57 20.26
CA ALA A 249 15.36 -3.57 20.58
C ALA A 249 14.84 -4.97 20.20
N VAL A 250 15.66 -5.75 19.48
CA VAL A 250 15.33 -7.12 19.13
C VAL A 250 15.27 -8.00 20.37
N ILE A 251 14.13 -8.66 20.58
CA ILE A 251 13.89 -9.57 21.71
C ILE A 251 13.64 -11.02 21.27
N GLY A 252 13.37 -11.24 19.99
CA GLY A 252 13.17 -12.55 19.39
C GLY A 252 13.54 -12.55 17.91
N THR A 253 14.08 -13.67 17.45
CA THR A 253 14.33 -13.95 16.03
C THR A 253 13.96 -15.39 15.75
N GLU A 254 13.02 -15.62 14.84
CA GLU A 254 12.60 -16.94 14.38
C GLU A 254 12.83 -17.07 12.87
N ILE A 255 13.20 -18.27 12.42
CA ILE A 255 13.47 -18.55 11.01
C ILE A 255 12.55 -19.68 10.59
N ASP A 256 11.75 -19.43 9.56
CA ASP A 256 10.89 -20.44 8.94
C ASP A 256 11.54 -21.00 7.67
N ASP A 257 11.51 -22.34 7.56
CA ASP A 257 12.06 -23.16 6.46
C ASP A 257 10.99 -23.66 5.47
#